data_AF-A0A936XQA5-F1
#
_entry.id   AF-A0A936XQA5-F1
#
_cell.length_a   1.000
_cell.length_b   1.000
_cell.length_c   1.000
_cell.angle_alpha   90.00
_cell.angle_beta   90.00
_cell.angle_gamma   90.00
#
_symmetry.space_group_name_H-M   'P 1'
#
loop_
_entity.id
_entity.type
_entity.pdbx_description
1 polymer ?
#
loop_
_entity_poly.entity_id
_entity_poly.type
_entity_poly.pdbx_seq_one_letter_code
_entity_poly.pdbx_strand_id
1 'polypeptide(L)'
;MSLNVPGPNNNFGLSKEPGDEYRSRNPLMIEWLKQGFAQARREKSAGIVIVMQGNPGFKHFAAGFLHNGYRELLDVLRSETLAFPGQVLILHGDTHWHRIDHPLRHPDTKEPIANFTRIESFGYPVMGWVKVIIDSESPTLFRFEARPYKTN
;
A
#
# COMPACT_ATOMS: atom_id res chain seq x y z
N MET A 1 8.87 5.95 -2.59
CA MET A 1 7.95 7.02 -3.04
C MET A 1 6.82 7.20 -2.04
N SER A 2 6.22 8.39 -1.98
CA SER A 2 5.01 8.65 -1.19
C SER A 2 3.83 8.97 -2.10
N LEU A 3 2.63 8.65 -1.63
CA LEU A 3 1.36 8.97 -2.30
C LEU A 3 0.53 9.86 -1.39
N ASN A 4 -0.07 10.91 -1.95
CA ASN A 4 -1.12 11.65 -1.27
C ASN A 4 -2.40 10.83 -1.37
N VAL A 5 -2.68 10.01 -0.35
CA VAL A 5 -3.89 9.17 -0.22
C VAL A 5 -4.41 9.32 1.22
N PRO A 6 -5.36 10.24 1.46
CA PRO A 6 -5.92 10.49 2.78
C PRO A 6 -6.99 9.47 3.16
N GLY A 7 -7.18 9.25 4.45
CA GLY A 7 -8.37 8.65 5.03
C GLY A 7 -9.36 9.73 5.50
N PRO A 8 -10.68 9.43 5.58
CA PRO A 8 -11.36 8.22 5.12
C PRO A 8 -11.68 8.23 3.60
N ASN A 9 -11.85 7.03 3.01
CA ASN A 9 -12.32 6.81 1.62
C ASN A 9 -11.56 7.58 0.53
N ASN A 10 -10.25 7.83 0.69
CA ASN A 10 -9.44 8.60 -0.25
C ASN A 10 -10.02 9.99 -0.55
N ASN A 11 -10.79 10.59 0.38
CA ASN A 11 -11.56 11.81 0.15
C ASN A 11 -12.47 11.78 -1.11
N PHE A 12 -12.97 10.60 -1.48
CA PHE A 12 -13.93 10.44 -2.59
C PHE A 12 -15.23 11.22 -2.33
N GLY A 13 -15.57 11.45 -1.06
CA GLY A 13 -16.83 12.06 -0.63
C GLY A 13 -17.86 11.03 -0.18
N LEU A 14 -19.03 11.52 0.23
CA LEU A 14 -20.15 10.71 0.74
C LEU A 14 -21.13 10.27 -0.36
N SER A 15 -20.98 10.80 -1.57
CA SER A 15 -21.88 10.55 -2.69
C SER A 15 -21.45 9.33 -3.52
N LYS A 16 -22.28 8.91 -4.48
CA LYS A 16 -21.90 7.88 -5.46
C LYS A 16 -20.84 8.38 -6.45
N GLU A 17 -20.82 9.68 -6.71
CA GLU A 17 -19.85 10.36 -7.56
C GLU A 17 -18.71 10.96 -6.73
N PRO A 18 -17.48 10.98 -7.25
CA PRO A 18 -16.34 11.57 -6.54
C PRO A 18 -16.51 13.08 -6.37
N GLY A 19 -15.92 13.67 -5.32
CA GLY A 19 -15.78 15.13 -5.21
C GLY A 19 -14.74 15.71 -6.17
N ASP A 20 -14.74 17.04 -6.34
CA ASP A 20 -13.82 17.72 -7.27
C ASP A 20 -12.35 17.61 -6.85
N GLU A 21 -12.09 17.58 -5.53
CA GLU A 21 -10.74 17.31 -4.99
C GLU A 21 -10.24 15.95 -5.47
N TYR A 22 -11.04 14.89 -5.32
CA TYR A 22 -10.68 13.54 -5.75
C TYR A 22 -10.44 13.51 -7.25
N ARG A 23 -11.36 14.08 -8.04
CA ARG A 23 -11.24 14.12 -9.51
C ARG A 23 -9.97 14.84 -9.98
N SER A 24 -9.53 15.85 -9.26
CA SER A 24 -8.33 16.63 -9.60
C SER A 24 -7.05 15.92 -9.14
N ARG A 25 -7.04 15.37 -7.91
CA ARG A 25 -5.84 14.74 -7.31
C ARG A 25 -5.62 13.32 -7.80
N ASN A 26 -6.65 12.47 -7.80
CA ASN A 26 -6.48 11.03 -7.95
C ASN A 26 -5.81 10.64 -9.28
N PRO A 27 -6.16 11.21 -10.45
CA PRO A 27 -5.49 10.88 -11.70
C PRO A 27 -3.97 11.18 -11.67
N LEU A 28 -3.57 12.29 -11.06
CA LEU A 28 -2.16 12.67 -10.92
C LEU A 28 -1.42 11.74 -9.94
N MET A 29 -2.09 11.34 -8.86
CA MET A 29 -1.54 10.38 -7.90
C MET A 29 -1.37 8.99 -8.53
N ILE A 30 -2.34 8.54 -9.34
CA ILE A 30 -2.25 7.27 -10.08
C ILE A 30 -1.13 7.31 -11.11
N GLU A 31 -0.99 8.42 -11.85
CA GLU A 31 0.11 8.59 -12.80
C GLU A 31 1.47 8.59 -12.09
N TRP A 32 1.57 9.27 -10.95
CA TRP A 32 2.77 9.24 -10.12
C TRP A 32 3.14 7.81 -9.66
N LEU A 33 2.14 7.01 -9.23
CA LEU A 33 2.34 5.60 -8.88
C LEU A 33 2.93 4.81 -10.06
N LYS A 34 2.34 4.93 -11.25
CA LYS A 34 2.81 4.25 -12.47
C LYS A 34 4.24 4.68 -12.83
N GLN A 35 4.55 5.97 -12.74
CA GLN A 35 5.89 6.49 -13.01
C GLN A 35 6.93 5.93 -12.05
N GLY A 36 6.60 5.79 -10.76
CA GLY A 36 7.49 5.18 -9.77
C GLY A 36 7.83 3.73 -10.11
N PHE A 37 6.85 2.93 -10.51
CA PHE A 37 7.07 1.57 -10.99
C PHE A 37 7.85 1.52 -12.31
N ALA A 38 7.54 2.39 -13.26
CA ALA A 38 8.26 2.49 -14.51
C ALA A 38 9.74 2.84 -14.30
N GLN A 39 10.03 3.76 -13.37
CA GLN A 39 11.40 4.11 -12.98
C GLN A 39 12.12 2.91 -12.35
N ALA A 40 11.51 2.24 -11.38
CA ALA A 40 12.11 1.08 -10.73
C ALA A 40 12.43 -0.06 -11.73
N ARG A 41 11.56 -0.28 -12.72
CA ARG A 41 11.84 -1.23 -13.81
C ARG A 41 13.04 -0.80 -14.66
N ARG A 42 13.12 0.47 -15.06
CA ARG A 42 14.25 1.00 -15.85
C ARG A 42 15.58 0.88 -15.10
N GLU A 43 15.57 1.16 -13.80
CA GLU A 43 16.74 1.10 -12.93
C GLU A 43 17.06 -0.31 -12.45
N LYS A 44 16.21 -1.31 -12.76
CA LYS A 44 16.31 -2.67 -12.25
C LYS A 44 16.41 -2.71 -10.71
N SER A 45 15.65 -1.84 -10.05
CA SER A 45 15.65 -1.75 -8.59
C SER A 45 15.21 -3.07 -7.97
N ALA A 46 15.88 -3.49 -6.88
CA ALA A 46 15.51 -4.70 -6.14
C ALA A 46 14.10 -4.62 -5.52
N GLY A 47 13.63 -3.41 -5.22
CA GLY A 47 12.29 -3.20 -4.67
C GLY A 47 11.82 -1.75 -4.70
N ILE A 48 10.54 -1.55 -4.38
CA ILE A 48 9.90 -0.25 -4.22
C ILE A 48 9.25 -0.17 -2.84
N VAL A 49 9.47 0.95 -2.17
CA VAL A 49 8.77 1.30 -0.93
C VAL A 49 7.75 2.41 -1.24
N ILE A 50 6.48 2.16 -0.94
CA ILE A 50 5.34 3.05 -1.13
C ILE A 50 4.80 3.46 0.24
N VAL A 51 4.65 4.76 0.49
CA VAL A 51 4.14 5.28 1.77
C VAL A 51 2.88 6.10 1.54
N MET A 52 1.84 5.86 2.33
CA MET A 52 0.60 6.63 2.32
C MET A 52 -0.11 6.61 3.69
N GLN A 53 -1.12 7.45 3.92
CA GLN A 53 -1.82 7.47 5.21
C GLN A 53 -3.00 6.48 5.25
N GLY A 54 -3.95 6.58 4.30
CA GLY A 54 -5.24 5.90 4.38
C GLY A 54 -5.16 4.38 4.27
N ASN A 55 -6.09 3.67 4.93
CA ASN A 55 -6.26 2.23 4.73
C ASN A 55 -7.15 1.97 3.50
N PRO A 56 -6.64 1.30 2.45
CA PRO A 56 -7.38 1.10 1.22
C PRO A 56 -8.34 -0.09 1.29
N GLY A 57 -8.35 -0.85 2.39
CA GLY A 57 -9.28 -1.96 2.58
C GLY A 57 -8.96 -3.19 1.73
N PHE A 58 -7.71 -3.65 1.71
CA PHE A 58 -7.25 -4.79 0.90
C PHE A 58 -8.14 -6.05 1.00
N LYS A 59 -8.61 -6.39 2.20
CA LYS A 59 -9.52 -7.54 2.41
C LYS A 59 -10.86 -7.34 1.68
N HIS A 60 -11.41 -6.14 1.72
CA HIS A 60 -12.64 -5.82 1.03
C HIS A 60 -12.48 -5.84 -0.48
N PHE A 61 -11.35 -5.31 -0.98
CA PHE A 61 -10.99 -5.37 -2.39
C PHE A 61 -10.83 -6.81 -2.88
N ALA A 62 -10.15 -7.67 -2.11
CA ALA A 62 -10.01 -9.09 -2.43
C ALA A 62 -11.36 -9.82 -2.44
N ALA A 63 -12.31 -9.41 -1.59
CA ALA A 63 -13.67 -9.94 -1.54
C ALA A 63 -14.61 -9.31 -2.59
N GLY A 64 -14.13 -8.36 -3.41
CA GLY A 64 -14.93 -7.72 -4.46
C GLY A 64 -15.87 -6.61 -4.00
N PHE A 65 -15.83 -6.19 -2.73
CA PHE A 65 -16.70 -5.13 -2.22
C PHE A 65 -16.44 -3.76 -2.88
N LEU A 66 -17.50 -2.96 -3.04
CA LEU A 66 -17.45 -1.63 -3.65
C LEU A 66 -16.89 -0.60 -2.66
N HIS A 67 -15.59 -0.34 -2.72
CA HIS A 67 -14.93 0.83 -2.10
C HIS A 67 -14.42 1.76 -3.19
N ASN A 68 -15.26 2.69 -3.63
CA ASN A 68 -15.00 3.48 -4.84
C ASN A 68 -13.73 4.34 -4.72
N GLY A 69 -13.44 4.90 -3.54
CA GLY A 69 -12.32 5.82 -3.35
C GLY A 69 -10.93 5.20 -3.55
N TYR A 70 -10.75 3.93 -3.21
CA TYR A 70 -9.46 3.25 -3.28
C TYR A 70 -9.35 2.23 -4.41
N ARG A 71 -10.44 1.96 -5.14
CA ARG A 71 -10.48 0.88 -6.14
C ARG A 71 -9.41 1.05 -7.22
N GLU A 72 -9.35 2.22 -7.85
CA GLU A 72 -8.38 2.48 -8.91
C GLU A 72 -6.93 2.36 -8.41
N LEU A 73 -6.64 2.87 -7.20
CA LEU A 73 -5.35 2.72 -6.55
C LEU A 73 -4.97 1.23 -6.39
N LEU A 74 -5.89 0.41 -5.89
CA LEU A 74 -5.62 -1.01 -5.66
C LEU A 74 -5.51 -1.82 -6.95
N ASP A 75 -6.30 -1.48 -7.98
CA ASP A 75 -6.21 -2.11 -9.30
C ASP A 75 -4.85 -1.79 -9.96
N VAL A 76 -4.42 -0.53 -9.95
CA VAL A 76 -3.11 -0.12 -10.48
C VAL A 76 -1.98 -0.72 -9.65
N LEU A 77 -2.05 -0.66 -8.33
CA LEU A 77 -1.05 -1.27 -7.45
C LEU A 77 -0.91 -2.78 -7.72
N ARG A 78 -2.02 -3.50 -7.88
CA ARG A 78 -2.01 -4.94 -8.21
C ARG A 78 -1.36 -5.20 -9.55
N SER A 79 -1.77 -4.48 -10.59
CA SER A 79 -1.23 -4.65 -11.94
C SER A 79 0.27 -4.38 -11.99
N GLU A 80 0.70 -3.26 -11.40
CA GLU A 80 2.11 -2.86 -11.38
C GLU A 80 2.98 -3.81 -10.56
N THR A 81 2.46 -4.32 -9.43
CA THR A 81 3.16 -5.30 -8.60
C THR A 81 3.37 -6.62 -9.34
N LEU A 82 2.36 -7.13 -10.06
CA LEU A 82 2.48 -8.35 -10.86
C LEU A 82 3.49 -8.19 -12.02
N ALA A 83 3.61 -6.98 -12.56
CA ALA A 83 4.54 -6.65 -13.64
C ALA A 83 5.94 -6.23 -13.16
N PHE A 84 6.18 -6.18 -11.84
CA PHE A 84 7.45 -5.75 -11.28
C PHE A 84 8.23 -6.96 -10.73
N PRO A 85 9.45 -7.25 -11.23
CA PRO A 85 10.22 -8.41 -10.78
C PRO A 85 10.79 -8.28 -9.37
N GLY A 86 10.85 -7.06 -8.81
CA GLY A 86 11.35 -6.79 -7.47
C GLY A 86 10.28 -6.90 -6.37
N GLN A 87 10.68 -6.59 -5.14
CA GLN A 87 9.79 -6.59 -3.97
C GLN A 87 9.03 -5.27 -3.84
N VAL A 88 7.75 -5.32 -3.50
CA VAL A 88 6.89 -4.16 -3.26
C VAL A 88 6.48 -4.11 -1.80
N LEU A 89 6.81 -3.01 -1.13
CA LEU A 89 6.41 -2.75 0.24
C LEU A 89 5.48 -1.54 0.29
N ILE A 90 4.29 -1.68 0.88
CA ILE A 90 3.42 -0.56 1.22
C ILE A 90 3.42 -0.30 2.72
N LEU A 91 3.56 0.95 3.13
CA LEU A 91 3.46 1.40 4.51
C LEU A 91 2.26 2.34 4.63
N HIS A 92 1.35 2.03 5.55
CA HIS A 92 0.23 2.90 5.88
C HIS A 92 -0.17 2.82 7.35
N GLY A 93 -1.18 3.61 7.72
CA GLY A 93 -1.80 3.60 9.04
C GLY A 93 -3.32 3.50 8.94
N ASP A 94 -4.02 4.37 9.68
CA ASP A 94 -5.47 4.63 9.64
C ASP A 94 -6.34 3.76 10.56
N THR A 95 -6.13 2.44 10.65
CA THR A 95 -7.00 1.63 11.55
C THR A 95 -6.50 1.52 12.98
N HIS A 96 -5.24 1.87 13.22
CA HIS A 96 -4.53 1.72 14.50
C HIS A 96 -4.25 0.26 14.88
N TRP A 97 -4.30 -0.67 13.91
CA TRP A 97 -3.92 -2.07 14.08
C TRP A 97 -2.58 -2.33 13.42
N HIS A 98 -1.55 -2.64 14.21
CA HIS A 98 -0.27 -3.07 13.66
C HIS A 98 -0.40 -4.44 12.99
N ARG A 99 0.12 -4.55 11.76
CA ARG A 99 0.26 -5.84 11.05
C ARG A 99 1.28 -5.76 9.93
N ILE A 100 1.92 -6.89 9.69
CA ILE A 100 2.79 -7.13 8.56
C ILE A 100 2.25 -8.38 7.87
N ASP A 101 1.73 -8.24 6.66
CA ASP A 101 1.09 -9.32 5.93
C ASP A 101 1.14 -9.12 4.40
N HIS A 102 0.62 -10.08 3.66
CA HIS A 102 0.54 -10.08 2.21
C HIS A 102 -0.92 -10.01 1.78
N PRO A 103 -1.60 -8.85 1.83
CA PRO A 103 -3.06 -8.81 1.69
C PRO A 103 -3.55 -8.66 0.24
N LEU A 104 -2.65 -8.33 -0.70
CA LEU A 104 -2.97 -8.17 -2.11
C LEU A 104 -3.06 -9.55 -2.77
N ARG A 105 -4.15 -9.81 -3.50
CA ARG A 105 -4.46 -11.11 -4.10
C ARG A 105 -4.35 -11.08 -5.62
N HIS A 106 -3.87 -12.19 -6.19
CA HIS A 106 -3.92 -12.42 -7.63
C HIS A 106 -5.38 -12.46 -8.10
N PRO A 107 -5.74 -11.81 -9.23
CA PRO A 107 -7.13 -11.74 -9.67
C PRO A 107 -7.72 -13.12 -9.97
N ASP A 108 -6.94 -14.03 -10.55
CA ASP A 108 -7.42 -15.35 -10.97
C ASP A 108 -7.35 -16.39 -9.84
N THR A 109 -6.15 -16.67 -9.31
CA THR A 109 -5.93 -17.72 -8.31
C THR A 109 -6.41 -17.37 -6.91
N LYS A 110 -6.66 -16.08 -6.63
CA LYS A 110 -6.96 -15.53 -5.29
C LYS A 110 -5.85 -15.72 -4.25
N GLU A 111 -4.70 -16.24 -4.65
CA GLU A 111 -3.52 -16.39 -3.78
C GLU A 111 -2.87 -15.04 -3.46
N PRO A 112 -2.15 -14.91 -2.33
CA PRO A 112 -1.27 -13.77 -2.08
C PRO A 112 -0.30 -13.51 -3.23
N ILE A 113 -0.14 -12.24 -3.61
CA ILE A 113 0.94 -11.84 -4.53
C ILE A 113 2.26 -11.88 -3.76
N ALA A 114 3.14 -12.80 -4.13
CA ALA A 114 4.31 -13.19 -3.33
C ALA A 114 5.30 -12.04 -3.09
N ASN A 115 5.48 -11.14 -4.06
CA ASN A 115 6.39 -10.00 -3.94
C ASN A 115 5.73 -8.75 -3.32
N PHE A 116 4.54 -8.86 -2.73
CA PHE A 116 3.85 -7.74 -2.09
C PHE A 116 3.78 -7.91 -0.57
N THR A 117 4.33 -6.95 0.17
CA THR A 117 4.18 -6.88 1.63
C THR A 117 3.52 -5.57 2.03
N ARG A 118 2.61 -5.64 3.00
CA ARG A 118 2.06 -4.49 3.70
C ARG A 118 2.66 -4.38 5.09
N ILE A 119 2.95 -3.16 5.52
CA ILE A 119 3.02 -2.76 6.92
C ILE A 119 1.88 -1.78 7.20
N GLU A 120 1.02 -2.14 8.15
CA GLU A 120 0.23 -1.16 8.87
C GLU A 120 0.95 -0.84 10.19
N SER A 121 1.29 0.43 10.38
CA SER A 121 2.03 0.86 11.57
C SER A 121 1.13 0.92 12.81
N PHE A 122 1.77 1.04 13.97
CA PHE A 122 1.11 1.30 15.24
C PHE A 122 0.35 2.64 15.23
N GLY A 123 -0.68 2.74 16.07
CA GLY A 123 -1.49 3.94 16.25
C GLY A 123 -2.26 3.86 17.57
N TYR A 124 -2.74 5.01 18.06
CA TYR A 124 -3.39 5.06 19.38
C TYR A 124 -4.60 4.10 19.44
N PRO A 125 -4.77 3.29 20.50
CA PRO A 125 -4.05 3.34 21.78
C PRO A 125 -2.77 2.49 21.86
N VAL A 126 -2.55 1.59 20.90
CA VAL A 126 -1.38 0.68 20.91
C VAL A 126 -0.25 1.31 20.11
N MET A 127 0.62 2.00 20.82
CA MET A 127 1.71 2.76 20.23
C MET A 127 2.97 1.91 20.02
N GLY A 128 3.81 2.34 19.08
CA GLY A 128 5.04 1.65 18.71
C GLY A 128 5.60 2.15 17.38
N TRP A 129 6.60 1.46 16.86
CA TRP A 129 7.16 1.72 15.54
C TRP A 129 7.68 0.43 14.91
N VAL A 130 7.94 0.46 13.60
CA VAL A 130 8.53 -0.67 12.86
C VAL A 130 9.85 -0.21 12.27
N LYS A 131 10.94 -0.93 12.57
CA LYS A 131 12.20 -0.79 11.85
C LYS A 131 12.08 -1.54 10.54
N VAL A 132 12.21 -0.84 9.41
CA VAL A 132 12.38 -1.47 8.10
C VAL A 132 13.86 -1.49 7.76
N ILE A 133 14.37 -2.69 7.48
CA ILE A 133 15.76 -2.92 7.11
C ILE A 133 15.76 -3.38 5.67
N ILE A 134 16.55 -2.69 4.84
CA ILE A 134 16.67 -2.95 3.40
C ILE A 134 18.08 -3.46 3.17
N ASP A 135 18.19 -4.67 2.65
CA ASP A 135 19.46 -5.36 2.42
C ASP A 135 19.43 -6.04 1.05
N SER A 136 20.19 -5.50 0.09
CA SER A 136 20.24 -6.03 -1.27
C SER A 136 20.91 -7.39 -1.38
N GLU A 137 21.69 -7.80 -0.38
CA GLU A 137 22.33 -9.11 -0.32
C GLU A 137 21.38 -10.17 0.29
N SER A 138 20.27 -9.74 0.88
CA SER A 138 19.26 -10.64 1.47
C SER A 138 18.25 -11.11 0.42
N PRO A 139 17.93 -12.42 0.35
CA PRO A 139 16.94 -12.94 -0.59
C PRO A 139 15.54 -12.33 -0.44
N THR A 140 15.18 -11.83 0.75
CA THR A 140 13.86 -11.23 1.00
C THR A 140 13.83 -9.72 0.77
N LEU A 141 14.99 -9.07 0.57
CA LEU A 141 15.24 -7.62 0.53
C LEU A 141 14.84 -6.83 1.79
N PHE A 142 13.60 -7.01 2.25
CA PHE A 142 13.03 -6.34 3.40
C PHE A 142 13.02 -7.26 4.62
N ARG A 143 13.46 -6.71 5.76
CA ARG A 143 13.30 -7.32 7.08
C ARG A 143 12.65 -6.30 8.02
N PHE A 144 11.81 -6.78 8.92
CA PHE A 144 10.99 -5.93 9.78
C PHE A 144 11.23 -6.26 11.25
N GLU A 145 11.36 -5.23 12.08
CA GLU A 145 11.38 -5.36 13.54
C GLU A 145 10.29 -4.47 14.15
N ALA A 146 9.22 -5.08 14.65
CA ALA A 146 8.16 -4.38 15.36
C ALA A 146 8.61 -4.04 16.79
N ARG A 147 8.38 -2.80 17.21
CA ARG A 147 8.79 -2.24 18.50
C ARG A 147 7.59 -1.58 19.17
N PRO A 148 6.69 -2.36 19.80
CA PRO A 148 5.61 -1.81 20.60
C PRO A 148 6.19 -1.01 21.76
N TYR A 149 5.56 0.11 22.11
CA TYR A 149 5.90 0.82 23.34
C TYR A 149 5.48 -0.04 24.54
N LYS A 150 6.35 -0.09 25.55
CA LYS A 150 5.99 -0.73 26.82
C LYS A 150 4.98 0.18 27.52
N THR A 151 3.82 -0.36 27.86
CA THR A 151 2.97 0.24 28.88
C THR A 151 3.64 0.01 30.23
N ASN A 152 3.96 1.09 30.94
CA ASN A 152 4.38 1.03 32.35
C ASN A 152 3.26 0.52 33.23
#